data_AF-A0A2J6HKH4-F1
#
_entry.id   AF-A0A2J6HKH4-F1
#
_cell.length_a   1.000
_cell.length_b   1.000
_cell.length_c   1.000
_cell.angle_alpha   90.00
_cell.angle_beta   90.00
_cell.angle_gamma   90.00
#
_symmetry.space_group_name_H-M   'P 1'
#
loop_
_entity.id
_entity.type
_entity.pdbx_description
1 polymer ?
#
loop_
_entity_poly.entity_id
_entity_poly.type
_entity_poly.pdbx_seq_one_letter_code
_entity_poly.pdbx_strand_id
1 'polypeptide(L)'
;MKISEKERKSIIAKAQEVSGTSPISASIDQLNTFLSEAPEDIELLHIRAQLFEKQQEWAKAINDYLKIHSLDPSDKKAKTQSAMLKTILRYNNTDIYSSPNTHYDPWFE
;
A
#
# COMPACT_ATOMS: atom_id res chain seq x y z
N MET A 1 -16.18 21.21 -4.44
CA MET A 1 -16.45 20.86 -5.85
C MET A 1 -16.91 19.41 -5.86
N LYS A 2 -17.88 19.02 -6.68
CA LYS A 2 -18.17 17.60 -6.88
C LYS A 2 -17.24 17.15 -7.99
N ILE A 3 -16.19 16.39 -7.66
CA ILE A 3 -15.38 15.69 -8.64
C ILE A 3 -16.31 15.00 -9.63
N SER A 4 -16.08 15.20 -10.93
CA SER A 4 -16.91 14.55 -11.94
C SER A 4 -16.57 13.06 -12.01
N GLU A 5 -17.58 12.21 -12.19
CA GLU A 5 -17.37 10.76 -12.38
C GLU A 5 -16.41 10.46 -13.55
N LYS A 6 -16.34 11.38 -14.52
CA LYS A 6 -15.43 11.32 -15.66
C LYS A 6 -13.97 11.46 -15.23
N GLU A 7 -13.67 12.42 -14.35
CA GLU A 7 -12.32 12.61 -13.81
C GLU A 7 -11.89 11.41 -12.97
N ARG A 8 -12.79 10.91 -12.12
CA ARG A 8 -12.58 9.68 -11.33
C ARG A 8 -12.17 8.51 -12.24
N LYS A 9 -12.96 8.22 -13.26
CA LYS A 9 -12.67 7.13 -14.23
C LYS A 9 -11.36 7.34 -14.97
N SER A 10 -11.04 8.59 -15.33
CA SER A 10 -9.77 8.90 -15.99
C SER A 10 -8.56 8.60 -15.10
N ILE A 11 -8.63 8.92 -13.80
CA ILE A 11 -7.53 8.64 -12.87
C ILE A 11 -7.38 7.15 -12.62
N ILE A 12 -8.48 6.42 -12.49
CA ILE A 12 -8.46 4.96 -12.37
C ILE A 12 -7.75 4.34 -13.57
N ALA A 13 -8.12 4.74 -14.79
CA ALA A 13 -7.49 4.26 -16.01
C ALA A 13 -5.99 4.58 -16.03
N LYS A 14 -5.61 5.83 -15.70
CA LYS A 14 -4.19 6.23 -15.63
C LYS A 14 -3.41 5.42 -14.61
N ALA A 15 -3.96 5.24 -13.41
CA ALA A 15 -3.31 4.51 -12.33
C ALA A 15 -3.15 3.02 -12.65
N GLN A 16 -4.10 2.42 -13.39
CA GLN A 16 -4.00 1.06 -13.91
C GLN A 16 -2.97 0.94 -15.04
N GLU A 17 -2.83 1.97 -15.88
CA GLU A 17 -1.86 2.04 -16.98
C GLU A 17 -0.41 2.24 -16.48
N VAL A 18 -0.21 2.56 -15.20
CA VAL A 18 1.15 2.69 -14.63
C VAL A 18 1.87 1.33 -14.63
N SER A 19 2.57 1.07 -15.74
CA SER A 19 3.47 -0.04 -15.95
C SER A 19 4.83 0.47 -16.42
N GLY A 20 5.89 0.11 -15.70
CA GLY A 20 7.29 0.14 -16.14
C GLY A 20 7.99 1.51 -16.25
N THR A 21 7.32 2.54 -16.77
CA THR A 21 7.99 3.82 -17.13
C THR A 21 7.27 5.08 -16.63
N SER A 22 5.98 4.98 -16.28
CA SER A 22 5.24 6.13 -15.75
C SER A 22 5.58 6.40 -14.27
N PRO A 23 5.67 7.68 -13.85
CA PRO A 23 5.99 8.02 -12.48
C PRO A 23 4.84 7.64 -11.54
N ILE A 24 4.99 6.50 -10.85
CA ILE A 24 4.02 5.98 -9.86
C ILE A 24 3.67 7.06 -8.81
N SER A 25 4.64 7.89 -8.42
CA SER A 25 4.45 8.98 -7.46
C SER A 25 3.41 10.01 -7.91
N ALA A 26 3.45 10.44 -9.18
CA ALA A 26 2.49 11.41 -9.70
C ALA A 26 1.05 10.87 -9.68
N SER A 27 0.87 9.57 -9.95
CA SER A 27 -0.43 8.92 -9.85
C SER A 27 -0.93 8.84 -8.41
N ILE A 28 -0.04 8.56 -7.44
CA ILE A 28 -0.37 8.58 -6.02
C ILE A 28 -0.79 9.99 -5.57
N ASP A 29 -0.11 11.05 -6.01
CA ASP A 29 -0.45 12.43 -5.67
C ASP A 29 -1.83 12.84 -6.18
N GLN A 30 -2.17 12.42 -7.41
CA GLN A 30 -3.51 12.58 -7.97
C GLN A 30 -4.55 11.83 -7.13
N LEU A 31 -4.29 10.58 -6.76
CA LEU A 31 -5.18 9.79 -5.91
C LEU A 31 -5.35 10.41 -4.51
N ASN A 32 -4.29 10.98 -3.93
CA ASN A 32 -4.34 11.65 -2.63
C ASN A 32 -5.27 12.86 -2.66
N THR A 33 -5.20 13.67 -3.72
CA THR A 33 -6.09 14.82 -3.91
C THR A 33 -7.55 14.36 -3.98
N PHE A 34 -7.84 13.28 -4.72
CA PHE A 34 -9.20 12.75 -4.87
C PHE A 34 -9.73 12.14 -3.57
N LEU A 35 -8.90 11.36 -2.87
CA LEU A 35 -9.25 10.77 -1.59
C LEU A 35 -9.37 11.80 -0.46
N SER A 36 -8.87 13.03 -0.63
CA SER A 36 -9.15 14.14 0.30
C SER A 36 -10.59 14.61 0.24
N GLU A 37 -11.22 14.53 -0.94
CA GLU A 37 -12.62 14.91 -1.14
C GLU A 37 -13.58 13.72 -0.98
N ALA A 38 -13.13 12.51 -1.36
CA ALA A 38 -13.90 11.27 -1.27
C ALA A 38 -13.09 10.20 -0.51
N PRO A 39 -12.94 10.33 0.83
CA PRO A 39 -12.06 9.46 1.62
C PRO A 39 -12.50 7.99 1.67
N GLU A 40 -13.75 7.70 1.32
CA GLU A 40 -14.37 6.38 1.46
C GLU A 40 -14.49 5.63 0.12
N ASP A 41 -13.88 6.13 -0.94
CA ASP A 41 -13.89 5.45 -2.24
C ASP A 41 -13.01 4.20 -2.22
N ILE A 42 -13.65 3.05 -2.01
CA ILE A 42 -13.01 1.73 -1.90
C ILE A 42 -12.16 1.41 -3.14
N GLU A 43 -12.63 1.76 -4.35
CA GLU A 43 -11.90 1.46 -5.58
C GLU A 43 -10.61 2.28 -5.68
N LEU A 44 -10.67 3.58 -5.35
CA LEU A 44 -9.48 4.44 -5.32
C LEU A 44 -8.50 4.02 -4.23
N LEU A 45 -8.99 3.59 -3.06
CA LEU A 45 -8.15 3.03 -2.01
C LEU A 45 -7.42 1.76 -2.47
N HIS A 46 -8.09 0.88 -3.21
CA HIS A 46 -7.47 -0.34 -3.76
C HIS A 46 -6.35 0.01 -4.72
N ILE A 47 -6.62 0.93 -5.64
CA ILE A 47 -5.65 1.34 -6.65
C ILE A 47 -4.44 2.00 -5.99
N ARG A 48 -4.65 2.88 -5.00
CA ARG A 48 -3.57 3.53 -4.28
C ARG A 48 -2.72 2.51 -3.49
N ALA A 49 -3.37 1.55 -2.82
CA ALA A 49 -2.67 0.47 -2.13
C ALA A 49 -1.78 -0.33 -3.08
N GLN A 50 -2.29 -0.70 -4.27
CA GLN A 50 -1.53 -1.41 -5.30
C GLN A 50 -0.33 -0.60 -5.82
N LEU A 51 -0.47 0.72 -5.96
CA LEU A 51 0.65 1.58 -6.35
C LEU A 51 1.71 1.67 -5.25
N PHE A 52 1.31 1.74 -3.98
CA PHE A 52 2.25 1.66 -2.85
C PHE A 52 2.96 0.31 -2.78
N GLU A 53 2.28 -0.79 -3.08
CA GLU A 53 2.93 -2.11 -3.21
C GLU A 53 4.00 -2.12 -4.30
N LYS A 54 3.73 -1.52 -5.47
CA LYS A 54 4.73 -1.37 -6.55
C LYS A 54 5.93 -0.54 -6.12
N GLN A 55 5.76 0.40 -5.20
CA GLN A 55 6.84 1.20 -4.60
C GLN A 55 7.51 0.53 -3.39
N GLN A 56 7.08 -0.68 -3.01
CA GLN A 56 7.53 -1.36 -1.79
C GLN A 56 7.24 -0.60 -0.49
N GLU A 57 6.28 0.33 -0.53
CA GLU A 57 5.81 1.12 0.60
C GLU A 57 4.74 0.33 1.38
N TRP A 58 5.13 -0.83 1.91
CA TRP A 58 4.20 -1.84 2.47
C TRP A 58 3.30 -1.28 3.57
N ALA A 59 3.83 -0.43 4.44
CA ALA A 59 3.08 0.18 5.53
C ALA A 59 1.93 1.07 5.03
N LYS A 60 2.18 1.86 3.98
CA LYS A 60 1.16 2.73 3.38
C LYS A 60 0.07 1.91 2.68
N ALA A 61 0.46 0.88 1.94
CA ALA A 61 -0.49 -0.06 1.32
C ALA A 61 -1.37 -0.77 2.37
N ILE A 62 -0.80 -1.22 3.50
CA ILE A 62 -1.55 -1.83 4.60
C ILE A 62 -2.59 -0.85 5.16
N ASN A 63 -2.23 0.42 5.38
CA ASN A 63 -3.17 1.42 5.89
C ASN A 63 -4.39 1.60 4.97
N ASP A 64 -4.17 1.63 3.66
CA ASP A 64 -5.25 1.72 2.69
C ASP A 64 -6.16 0.48 2.72
N TYR A 65 -5.59 -0.73 2.79
CA TYR A 65 -6.39 -1.95 2.92
C TYR A 65 -7.14 -2.06 4.25
N LEU A 66 -6.56 -1.56 5.35
CA LEU A 66 -7.26 -1.50 6.64
C LEU A 66 -8.44 -0.54 6.57
N LYS A 67 -8.29 0.59 5.87
CA LYS A 67 -9.40 1.51 5.62
C LYS A 67 -10.49 0.85 4.78
N ILE A 68 -10.14 0.15 3.70
CA ILE A 68 -11.10 -0.63 2.92
C ILE A 68 -11.83 -1.64 3.82
N HIS A 69 -11.10 -2.39 4.64
CA HIS A 69 -11.72 -3.37 5.54
C HIS A 69 -12.69 -2.74 6.55
N SER A 70 -12.44 -1.51 6.99
CA SER A 70 -13.35 -0.77 7.87
C SER A 70 -14.64 -0.32 7.18
N LEU A 71 -14.58 -0.05 5.86
CA LEU A 71 -15.71 0.39 5.05
C LEU A 71 -16.51 -0.80 4.49
N ASP A 72 -15.80 -1.82 4.02
CA ASP A 72 -16.34 -3.07 3.52
C ASP A 72 -15.57 -4.27 4.10
N PRO A 73 -16.06 -4.83 5.22
CA PRO A 73 -15.47 -6.02 5.82
C PRO A 73 -15.55 -7.26 4.93
N SER A 74 -16.41 -7.26 3.90
CA SER A 74 -16.60 -8.38 2.99
C SER A 74 -15.57 -8.41 1.86
N ASP A 75 -14.78 -7.35 1.71
CA ASP A 75 -13.72 -7.26 0.71
C ASP A 75 -12.59 -8.26 1.00
N LYS A 76 -12.70 -9.42 0.32
CA LYS A 76 -11.72 -10.50 0.44
C LYS A 76 -10.34 -10.07 -0.05
N LYS A 77 -10.27 -9.19 -1.05
CA LYS A 77 -9.00 -8.75 -1.65
C LYS A 77 -8.22 -7.90 -0.65
N ALA A 78 -8.86 -6.93 -0.01
CA ALA A 78 -8.21 -6.11 1.02
C ALA A 78 -7.72 -6.96 2.21
N LYS A 79 -8.51 -7.95 2.62
CA LYS A 79 -8.14 -8.87 3.69
C LYS A 79 -6.93 -9.74 3.33
N THR A 80 -6.91 -10.34 2.13
CA THR A 80 -5.80 -11.20 1.71
C THR A 80 -4.52 -10.39 1.47
N GLN A 81 -4.61 -9.24 0.81
CA GLN A 81 -3.46 -8.39 0.52
C GLN A 81 -2.84 -7.82 1.80
N SER A 82 -3.65 -7.25 2.71
CA SER A 82 -3.11 -6.75 3.99
C SER A 82 -2.42 -7.83 4.82
N ALA A 83 -2.93 -9.07 4.83
CA ALA A 83 -2.29 -10.19 5.52
C ALA A 83 -0.95 -10.59 4.88
N MET A 84 -0.89 -10.63 3.56
CA MET A 84 0.35 -10.88 2.81
C MET A 84 1.40 -9.80 3.10
N LEU A 85 1.03 -8.52 3.01
CA LEU A 85 1.95 -7.41 3.26
C LEU A 85 2.46 -7.36 4.70
N LYS A 86 1.61 -7.67 5.68
CA LYS A 86 2.04 -7.81 7.09
C LYS A 86 3.09 -8.91 7.26
N THR A 87 2.94 -10.00 6.52
CA THR A 87 3.93 -11.09 6.50
C THR A 87 5.26 -10.62 5.92
N ILE A 88 5.25 -9.93 4.78
CA ILE A 88 6.46 -9.36 4.16
C ILE A 88 7.17 -8.40 5.12
N LEU A 89 6.42 -7.48 5.74
CA LEU A 89 6.98 -6.51 6.68
C LEU A 89 7.59 -7.20 7.91
N ARG A 90 6.91 -8.23 8.44
CA ARG A 90 7.45 -9.03 9.56
C ARG A 90 8.78 -9.69 9.18
N TYR A 91 8.86 -10.32 8.01
CA TYR A 91 10.09 -10.98 7.57
C TYR A 91 11.25 -10.01 7.37
N ASN A 92 10.99 -8.87 6.73
CA ASN A 92 11.98 -7.81 6.55
C ASN A 92 12.53 -7.32 7.90
N ASN A 93 11.63 -7.10 8.87
CA ASN A 93 12.01 -6.67 10.21
C ASN A 93 12.72 -7.76 11.03
N THR A 94 12.53 -9.06 10.75
CA THR A 94 13.25 -10.13 11.46
C THR A 94 14.66 -10.37 10.94
N ASP A 95 14.91 -10.09 9.66
CA ASP A 95 16.23 -10.28 9.03
C ASP A 95 17.26 -9.30 9.65
N ILE A 96 16.87 -8.05 9.88
CA ILE A 96 17.74 -7.03 10.50
C ILE A 96 18.20 -7.36 11.93
N TYR A 97 17.48 -8.22 12.66
CA TYR A 97 17.84 -8.66 14.02
C TYR A 97 18.42 -10.08 14.06
N SER A 98 18.49 -10.79 12.93
CA SER A 98 18.98 -12.17 12.85
C SER A 98 20.48 -12.30 12.58
N SER A 99 21.23 -11.20 12.60
CA SER A 99 22.67 -11.24 12.85
C SER A 99 22.91 -11.00 14.34
N PRO A 100 22.78 -12.02 15.23
CA PRO A 100 23.39 -11.89 16.53
C PRO A 100 24.88 -11.68 16.26
N ASN A 101 25.43 -10.60 16.80
CA ASN A 101 26.87 -10.38 16.81
C ASN A 101 27.52 -11.48 17.67
N THR A 102 27.61 -12.70 17.15
CA THR A 102 28.18 -13.88 17.82
C THR A 102 29.70 -13.85 17.87
N HIS A 103 30.34 -12.78 17.39
CA HIS A 103 31.80 -12.64 17.43
C HIS A 103 32.35 -12.08 18.76
N TYR A 104 31.49 -11.65 19.68
CA TYR A 104 31.88 -11.15 21.00
C TYR A 104 31.08 -11.83 22.11
N ASP A 105 31.09 -13.16 22.17
CA ASP A 105 30.66 -13.87 23.37
C ASP A 105 31.83 -13.94 24.36
N PRO A 106 31.79 -13.21 25.51
CA PRO A 106 32.88 -13.19 26.49
C PRO A 106 32.96 -14.45 27.35
N TRP A 107 32.11 -15.45 27.12
CA TRP A 107 32.00 -16.68 27.94
C TRP A 107 32.84 -17.87 27.46
N PHE A 108 33.74 -17.67 26.50
CA PHE A 108 34.67 -18.71 26.01
C PHE A 108 36.15 -18.42 26.31
N GLU A 109 36.46 -17.86 27.48
CA GLU A 109 37.82 -17.87 28.05
C GLU A 109 37.99 -18.99 29.10
#